data_AF-A0A225AN73-F1
#
_entry.id   AF-A0A225AN73-F1
#
_cell.length_a   1.000
_cell.length_b   1.000
_cell.length_c   1.000
_cell.angle_alpha   90.00
_cell.angle_beta   90.00
_cell.angle_gamma   90.00
#
_symmetry.space_group_name_H-M   'P 1'
#
loop_
_entity.id
_entity.type
_entity.pdbx_description
1 polymer ?
#
loop_
_entity_poly.entity_id
_entity_poly.type
_entity_poly.pdbx_seq_one_letter_code
_entity_poly.pdbx_strand_id
1 'polypeptide(L)'
;MEDQAQGQIERILDHSLDNLSAEDVMELRRTSERSPVLDKVSPAEYLNWLDKVGDDIRGAEYDAQNACIVLKGCPGWMHEAAADVVREVFYQIRDRLSAATGSDYILTGSTDCLLVDKYDGSIKQADASLMEFEAEWPVVVLEVGINETTEKLCGNANRWLNGSDGDTKLVILINVQEIGHKALRRHILDWYGSKNIRLHGSFELSVDLWYSDGVGQCILNKAAFSRDNLIDLMIINDVPIDTPSPGCQLGIWRWHLSLKTALFVLFSPELRLPGLKRLLLA
;
A
#
# COMPACT_ATOMS: atom_id res chain seq x y z
N MET A 1 -13.65 26.39 7.88
CA MET A 1 -14.14 25.00 7.76
C MET A 1 -13.10 24.05 8.37
N GLU A 2 -11.82 24.24 8.06
CA GLU A 2 -10.69 23.56 8.73
C GLU A 2 -10.73 23.66 10.26
N ASP A 3 -10.92 24.85 10.84
CA ASP A 3 -10.98 25.01 12.31
C ASP A 3 -12.09 24.18 12.99
N GLN A 4 -13.19 23.92 12.28
CA GLN A 4 -14.31 23.15 12.81
C GLN A 4 -14.01 21.63 12.76
N ALA A 5 -13.40 21.16 11.67
CA ALA A 5 -12.99 19.77 11.52
C ALA A 5 -11.89 19.41 12.52
N GLN A 6 -10.91 20.29 12.72
CA GLN A 6 -9.84 20.11 13.69
C GLN A 6 -10.38 20.01 15.13
N GLY A 7 -11.30 20.90 15.52
CA GLY A 7 -11.91 20.85 16.85
C GLY A 7 -12.80 19.62 17.08
N GLN A 8 -13.34 19.01 16.02
CA GLN A 8 -14.05 17.73 16.11
C GLN A 8 -13.08 16.56 16.32
N ILE A 9 -11.99 16.52 15.55
CA ILE A 9 -10.93 15.51 15.69
C ILE A 9 -10.38 15.54 17.12
N GLU A 10 -9.99 16.71 17.62
CA GLU A 10 -9.44 16.86 18.97
C GLU A 10 -10.42 16.40 20.05
N ARG A 11 -11.71 16.69 19.89
CA ARG A 11 -12.74 16.24 20.82
C ARG A 11 -12.87 14.73 20.87
N ILE A 12 -12.81 14.05 19.72
CA ILE A 12 -12.89 12.59 19.67
C ILE A 12 -11.60 11.98 20.24
N LEU A 13 -10.43 12.55 19.93
CA LEU A 13 -9.14 12.08 20.44
C LEU A 13 -8.96 12.31 21.96
N ASP A 14 -9.73 13.23 22.57
CA ASP A 14 -9.75 13.42 24.03
C ASP A 14 -10.47 12.28 24.78
N HIS A 15 -11.22 11.43 24.06
CA HIS A 15 -11.79 10.22 24.64
C HIS A 15 -10.68 9.20 24.93
N SER A 16 -10.79 8.49 26.06
CA SER A 16 -9.99 7.29 26.30
C SER A 16 -10.26 6.25 25.21
N LEU A 17 -9.27 5.42 24.88
CA LEU A 17 -9.39 4.37 23.87
C LEU A 17 -10.64 3.48 24.11
N ASP A 18 -10.90 3.11 25.36
CA ASP A 18 -12.07 2.31 25.74
C ASP A 18 -13.42 2.95 25.35
N ASN A 19 -13.48 4.25 25.13
CA ASN A 19 -14.69 4.98 24.75
C ASN A 19 -14.80 5.26 23.25
N LEU A 20 -13.77 4.95 22.45
CA LEU A 20 -13.81 5.12 21.00
C LEU A 20 -14.65 4.00 20.37
N SER A 21 -15.78 4.39 19.79
CA SER A 21 -16.67 3.50 19.06
C SER A 21 -16.28 3.35 17.58
N ALA A 22 -16.91 2.40 16.87
CA ALA A 22 -16.72 2.25 15.43
C ALA A 22 -17.10 3.52 14.66
N GLU A 23 -18.15 4.22 15.08
CA GLU A 23 -18.57 5.46 14.43
C GLU A 23 -17.56 6.58 14.66
N ASP A 24 -16.97 6.67 15.86
CA ASP A 24 -15.92 7.66 16.15
C ASP A 24 -14.69 7.44 15.27
N VAL A 25 -14.29 6.18 15.08
CA VAL A 25 -13.18 5.82 14.20
C VAL A 25 -13.51 6.15 12.75
N MET A 26 -14.71 5.79 12.29
CA MET A 26 -15.14 6.12 10.93
C MET A 26 -15.21 7.63 10.70
N GLU A 27 -15.67 8.40 11.68
CA GLU A 27 -15.70 9.86 11.61
C GLU A 27 -14.30 10.46 11.59
N LEU A 28 -13.39 10.01 12.47
CA LEU A 28 -11.99 10.42 12.45
C LEU A 28 -11.33 10.15 11.09
N ARG A 29 -11.59 8.97 10.51
CA ARG A 29 -11.05 8.58 9.22
C ARG A 29 -11.64 9.39 8.06
N ARG A 30 -12.92 9.80 8.13
CA ARG A 30 -13.57 10.61 7.09
C ARG A 30 -13.14 12.08 7.13
N THR A 31 -12.98 12.62 8.35
CA THR A 31 -12.80 14.05 8.56
C THR A 31 -11.33 14.45 8.54
N SER A 32 -10.42 13.51 8.79
CA SER A 32 -8.98 13.79 8.76
C SER A 32 -8.36 13.55 7.38
N GLU A 33 -7.69 14.57 6.84
CA GLU A 33 -6.84 14.43 5.65
C GLU A 33 -5.55 13.65 5.94
N ARG A 34 -5.14 13.58 7.22
CA ARG A 34 -3.95 12.85 7.69
C ARG A 34 -4.36 11.63 8.48
N SER A 35 -3.50 10.63 8.59
CA SER A 35 -3.72 9.49 9.50
C SER A 35 -3.72 9.98 10.96
N PRO A 36 -4.84 9.95 11.69
CA PRO A 36 -4.84 10.25 13.12
C PRO A 36 -3.99 9.24 13.89
N VAL A 37 -3.31 9.70 14.94
CA VAL A 37 -2.47 8.86 15.79
C VAL A 37 -2.97 8.97 17.24
N LEU A 38 -3.21 7.82 17.87
CA LEU A 38 -3.57 7.70 19.28
C LEU A 38 -2.35 7.17 20.03
N ASP A 39 -1.69 8.03 20.79
CA ASP A 39 -0.46 7.68 21.52
C ASP A 39 -0.72 7.00 22.86
N LYS A 40 0.31 6.34 23.39
CA LYS A 40 0.35 5.71 24.74
C LYS A 40 -0.67 4.58 24.89
N VAL A 41 -0.83 3.79 23.85
CA VAL A 41 -1.67 2.59 23.83
C VAL A 41 -0.75 1.37 23.96
N SER A 42 -0.99 0.52 24.94
CA SER A 42 -0.30 -0.78 25.03
C SER A 42 -0.91 -1.80 24.05
N PRO A 43 -0.17 -2.88 23.69
CA PRO A 43 -0.71 -3.90 22.78
C PRO A 43 -1.98 -4.56 23.32
N ALA A 44 -2.05 -4.78 24.64
CA ALA A 44 -3.23 -5.37 25.28
C ALA A 44 -4.45 -4.45 25.21
N GLU A 45 -4.26 -3.14 25.41
CA GLU A 45 -5.33 -2.15 25.24
C GLU A 45 -5.82 -2.09 23.80
N TYR A 46 -4.90 -2.13 22.82
CA TYR A 46 -5.26 -2.20 21.40
C TYR A 46 -6.11 -3.43 21.08
N LEU A 47 -5.68 -4.62 21.50
CA LEU A 47 -6.41 -5.87 21.23
C LEU A 47 -7.78 -5.91 21.93
N ASN A 48 -7.86 -5.46 23.17
CA ASN A 48 -9.14 -5.35 23.89
C ASN A 48 -10.09 -4.36 23.20
N TRP A 49 -9.54 -3.25 22.72
CA TRP A 49 -10.30 -2.28 21.95
C TRP A 49 -10.78 -2.87 20.63
N LEU A 50 -9.91 -3.54 19.87
CA LEU A 50 -10.25 -4.15 18.59
C LEU A 50 -11.36 -5.22 18.76
N ASP A 51 -11.27 -6.08 19.77
CA ASP A 51 -12.30 -7.08 20.10
C ASP A 51 -13.66 -6.41 20.44
N LYS A 52 -13.62 -5.29 21.16
CA LYS A 52 -14.82 -4.53 21.52
C LYS A 52 -15.47 -3.87 20.30
N VAL A 53 -14.67 -3.28 19.42
CA VAL A 53 -15.22 -2.48 18.31
C VAL A 53 -15.54 -3.33 17.09
N GLY A 54 -14.91 -4.50 16.96
CA GLY A 54 -15.19 -5.52 15.97
C GLY A 54 -14.41 -5.36 14.67
N ASP A 55 -14.40 -6.45 13.89
CA ASP A 55 -13.63 -6.62 12.64
C ASP A 55 -14.02 -5.64 11.51
N ASP A 56 -15.11 -4.90 11.67
CA ASP A 56 -15.57 -3.92 10.68
C ASP A 56 -14.70 -2.66 10.64
N ILE A 57 -13.83 -2.44 11.65
CA ILE A 57 -12.83 -1.36 11.58
C ILE A 57 -11.64 -1.79 10.72
N ARG A 58 -11.73 -1.46 9.44
CA ARG A 58 -10.56 -1.43 8.56
C ARG A 58 -9.77 -0.15 8.77
N GLY A 59 -8.48 -0.20 8.47
CA GLY A 59 -7.59 0.95 8.51
C GLY A 59 -7.24 1.39 9.93
N ALA A 60 -7.20 0.47 10.90
CA ALA A 60 -6.56 0.70 12.19
C ALA A 60 -5.32 -0.20 12.26
N GLU A 61 -4.15 0.41 12.40
CA GLU A 61 -2.88 -0.29 12.57
C GLU A 61 -2.35 -0.01 13.98
N TYR A 62 -1.60 -0.95 14.55
CA TYR A 62 -0.89 -0.74 15.81
C TYR A 62 0.61 -0.70 15.58
N ASP A 63 1.26 0.34 16.09
CA ASP A 63 2.70 0.52 16.02
C ASP A 63 3.29 0.30 17.42
N ALA A 64 3.82 -0.90 17.65
CA ALA A 64 4.38 -1.28 18.94
C ALA A 64 5.65 -0.50 19.30
N GLN A 65 6.39 -0.01 18.31
CA GLN A 65 7.63 0.73 18.54
C GLN A 65 7.34 2.13 19.09
N ASN A 66 6.20 2.71 18.72
CA ASN A 66 5.74 4.00 19.22
C ASN A 66 4.62 3.88 20.27
N ALA A 67 4.15 2.65 20.55
CA ALA A 67 3.01 2.37 21.43
C ALA A 67 1.79 3.24 21.06
N CYS A 68 1.41 3.22 19.79
CA CYS A 68 0.32 4.04 19.27
C CYS A 68 -0.55 3.29 18.24
N ILE A 69 -1.79 3.75 18.09
CA ILE A 69 -2.70 3.32 17.02
C ILE A 69 -2.63 4.35 15.89
N VAL A 70 -2.43 3.87 14.66
CA VAL A 70 -2.48 4.68 13.44
C VAL A 70 -3.77 4.38 12.71
N LEU A 71 -4.65 5.37 12.62
CA LEU A 71 -5.88 5.26 11.84
C LEU A 71 -5.58 5.69 10.39
N LYS A 72 -5.57 4.76 9.44
CA LYS A 72 -5.50 5.07 8.00
C LYS A 72 -6.73 5.91 7.63
N GLY A 73 -6.52 7.02 6.92
CA GLY A 73 -7.62 7.84 6.42
C GLY A 73 -8.63 7.00 5.64
N CYS A 74 -9.89 7.43 5.60
CA CYS A 74 -10.91 6.74 4.81
C CYS A 74 -10.44 6.76 3.36
N PRO A 75 -10.35 5.60 2.68
CA PRO A 75 -9.93 5.57 1.30
C PRO A 75 -10.91 6.40 0.48
N GLY A 76 -10.41 7.51 -0.07
CA GLY A 76 -11.17 8.31 -1.01
C GLY A 76 -11.34 7.56 -2.33
N TRP A 77 -12.27 8.00 -3.17
CA TRP A 77 -12.49 7.41 -4.50
C TRP A 77 -11.21 7.29 -5.35
N MET A 78 -10.23 8.19 -5.19
CA MET A 78 -8.94 8.11 -5.88
C MET A 78 -8.10 6.93 -5.39
N HIS A 79 -8.08 6.72 -4.08
CA HIS A 79 -7.38 5.60 -3.45
C HIS A 79 -7.99 4.30 -3.94
N GLU A 80 -9.32 4.16 -3.84
CA GLU A 80 -10.05 3.00 -4.33
C GLU A 80 -9.83 2.76 -5.83
N ALA A 81 -9.91 3.81 -6.65
CA ALA A 81 -9.68 3.68 -8.08
C ALA A 81 -8.24 3.27 -8.41
N ALA A 82 -7.24 3.79 -7.70
CA ALA A 82 -5.85 3.38 -7.89
C ALA A 82 -5.64 1.91 -7.46
N ALA A 83 -6.20 1.53 -6.31
CA ALA A 83 -6.15 0.17 -5.79
C ALA A 83 -6.86 -0.82 -6.73
N ASP A 84 -8.05 -0.47 -7.22
CA ASP A 84 -8.85 -1.28 -8.16
C ASP A 84 -8.06 -1.66 -9.41
N VAL A 85 -7.39 -0.68 -10.02
CA VAL A 85 -6.67 -0.93 -11.27
C VAL A 85 -5.46 -1.84 -11.03
N VAL A 86 -4.82 -1.76 -9.87
CA VAL A 86 -3.69 -2.64 -9.53
C VAL A 86 -4.17 -4.02 -9.09
N ARG A 87 -5.36 -4.12 -8.52
CA ARG A 87 -5.99 -5.40 -8.20
C ARG A 87 -6.21 -6.27 -9.44
N GLU A 88 -6.54 -5.65 -10.58
CA GLU A 88 -6.61 -6.35 -11.87
C GLU A 88 -5.27 -6.97 -12.28
N VAL A 89 -4.16 -6.32 -11.92
CA VAL A 89 -2.82 -6.87 -12.11
C VAL A 89 -2.54 -8.00 -11.13
N PHE A 90 -3.02 -7.92 -9.88
CA PHE A 90 -2.85 -8.98 -8.90
C PHE A 90 -3.48 -10.31 -9.35
N TYR A 91 -4.59 -10.30 -10.08
CA TYR A 91 -5.14 -11.53 -10.66
C TYR A 91 -4.16 -12.19 -11.64
N GLN A 92 -3.45 -11.41 -12.45
CA GLN A 92 -2.45 -11.95 -13.38
C GLN A 92 -1.21 -12.45 -12.66
N ILE A 93 -0.76 -11.74 -11.61
CA ILE A 93 0.36 -12.16 -10.77
C ILE A 93 0.01 -13.48 -10.06
N ARG A 94 -1.18 -13.57 -9.47
CA ARG A 94 -1.73 -14.78 -8.86
C ARG A 94 -1.64 -15.96 -9.79
N ASP A 95 -2.25 -15.88 -10.97
CA ASP A 95 -2.32 -17.00 -11.91
C ASP A 95 -0.92 -17.48 -12.33
N ARG A 96 0.02 -16.54 -12.48
CA ARG A 96 1.42 -16.85 -12.81
C ARG A 96 2.17 -17.49 -11.65
N LEU A 97 2.02 -16.96 -10.43
CA LEU A 97 2.65 -17.52 -9.23
C LEU A 97 2.12 -18.92 -8.94
N SER A 98 0.81 -19.12 -9.02
CA SER A 98 0.19 -20.44 -8.88
C SER A 98 0.71 -21.43 -9.92
N ALA A 99 0.77 -21.03 -11.20
CA ALA A 99 1.29 -21.89 -12.25
C ALA A 99 2.79 -22.23 -12.07
N ALA A 100 3.58 -21.29 -11.52
CA ALA A 100 5.02 -21.46 -11.37
C ALA A 100 5.41 -22.29 -10.13
N THR A 101 4.66 -22.14 -9.03
CA THR A 101 4.97 -22.77 -7.73
C THR A 101 4.15 -24.03 -7.47
N GLY A 102 2.97 -24.15 -8.09
CA GLY A 102 1.98 -25.17 -7.76
C GLY A 102 1.11 -24.85 -6.54
N SER A 103 1.36 -23.72 -5.87
CA SER A 103 0.58 -23.26 -4.71
C SER A 103 -0.66 -22.47 -5.12
N ASP A 104 -1.67 -22.44 -4.26
CA ASP A 104 -2.81 -21.55 -4.44
C ASP A 104 -2.55 -20.19 -3.80
N TYR A 105 -2.92 -19.12 -4.50
CA TYR A 105 -2.76 -17.75 -4.02
C TYR A 105 -4.10 -17.05 -4.04
N ILE A 106 -4.38 -16.32 -2.98
CA ILE A 106 -5.62 -15.56 -2.81
C ILE A 106 -5.32 -14.07 -2.74
N LEU A 107 -6.21 -13.27 -3.33
CA LEU A 107 -6.15 -11.83 -3.13
C LEU A 107 -6.82 -11.52 -1.79
N THR A 108 -6.08 -10.86 -0.90
CA THR A 108 -6.59 -10.39 0.39
C THR A 108 -6.72 -8.87 0.37
N GLY A 109 -7.69 -8.37 1.12
CA GLY A 109 -7.87 -6.93 1.33
C GLY A 109 -7.05 -6.47 2.54
N SER A 110 -7.59 -5.51 3.29
CA SER A 110 -7.06 -5.12 4.60
C SER A 110 -7.30 -6.23 5.62
N THR A 111 -6.35 -7.17 5.69
CA THR A 111 -6.23 -8.19 6.73
C THR A 111 -5.14 -7.76 7.70
N ASP A 112 -5.36 -8.01 8.99
CA ASP A 112 -4.35 -7.78 10.02
C ASP A 112 -3.21 -8.78 9.89
N CYS A 113 -1.99 -8.25 9.78
CA CYS A 113 -0.77 -9.02 9.86
C CYS A 113 0.04 -8.57 11.07
N LEU A 114 0.32 -9.50 11.99
CA LEU A 114 1.25 -9.28 13.09
C LEU A 114 2.67 -9.29 12.53
N LEU A 115 3.43 -8.23 12.78
CA LEU A 115 4.81 -8.11 12.33
C LEU A 115 5.79 -8.69 13.35
N VAL A 116 6.96 -9.11 12.87
CA VAL A 116 8.05 -9.71 13.67
C VAL A 116 9.34 -8.88 13.65
N ASP A 117 10.39 -9.41 14.27
CA ASP A 117 11.73 -8.81 14.37
C ASP A 117 11.73 -7.40 14.98
N LYS A 118 12.31 -6.41 14.28
CA LYS A 118 12.37 -5.03 14.75
C LYS A 118 10.98 -4.35 14.81
N TYR A 119 9.98 -5.00 14.23
CA TYR A 119 8.59 -4.56 14.23
C TYR A 119 7.70 -5.46 15.10
N ASP A 120 8.30 -6.33 15.93
CA ASP A 120 7.57 -7.27 16.80
C ASP A 120 6.46 -6.58 17.60
N GLY A 121 5.29 -7.20 17.60
CA GLY A 121 4.08 -6.71 18.25
C GLY A 121 3.28 -5.64 17.46
N SER A 122 3.79 -5.13 16.34
CA SER A 122 3.03 -4.20 15.48
C SER A 122 2.03 -4.96 14.61
N ILE A 123 0.86 -4.36 14.35
CA ILE A 123 -0.19 -4.93 13.49
C ILE A 123 -0.38 -4.01 12.29
N LYS A 124 -0.31 -4.57 11.09
CA LYS A 124 -0.35 -3.82 9.83
C LYS A 124 -1.41 -4.34 8.87
N GLN A 125 -1.97 -3.43 8.05
CA GLN A 125 -3.02 -3.75 7.07
C GLN A 125 -2.68 -3.19 5.69
N ALA A 126 -2.52 -4.10 4.72
CA ALA A 126 -2.31 -3.72 3.33
C ALA A 126 -3.59 -3.08 2.74
N ASP A 127 -3.44 -2.24 1.71
CA ASP A 127 -4.59 -1.78 0.94
C ASP A 127 -5.13 -2.88 0.03
N ALA A 128 -4.21 -3.69 -0.51
CA ALA A 128 -4.50 -4.98 -1.11
C ALA A 128 -3.25 -5.87 -1.01
N SER A 129 -3.43 -7.17 -1.06
CA SER A 129 -2.31 -8.10 -1.06
C SER A 129 -2.62 -9.38 -1.85
N LEU A 130 -1.55 -10.08 -2.19
CA LEU A 130 -1.60 -11.45 -2.67
C LEU A 130 -0.91 -12.34 -1.64
N MET A 131 -1.60 -13.38 -1.21
CA MET A 131 -1.18 -14.24 -0.12
C MET A 131 -1.25 -15.69 -0.58
N GLU A 132 -0.24 -16.50 -0.27
CA GLU A 132 -0.36 -17.95 -0.44
C GLU A 132 -1.40 -18.49 0.54
N PHE A 133 -2.18 -19.49 0.12
CA PHE A 133 -3.21 -20.09 0.97
C PHE A 133 -2.59 -20.59 2.29
N GLU A 134 -3.21 -20.24 3.43
CA GLU A 134 -2.74 -20.56 4.80
C GLU A 134 -1.43 -19.90 5.25
N ALA A 135 -0.81 -19.04 4.43
CA ALA A 135 0.34 -18.26 4.88
C ALA A 135 -0.04 -17.26 5.99
N GLU A 136 0.94 -16.83 6.77
CA GLU A 136 0.77 -15.81 7.82
C GLU A 136 0.92 -14.39 7.26
N TRP A 137 1.80 -14.21 6.25
CA TRP A 137 2.04 -12.93 5.59
C TRP A 137 1.79 -12.97 4.09
N PRO A 138 1.46 -11.82 3.47
CA PRO A 138 1.33 -11.71 2.03
C PRO A 138 2.69 -11.75 1.31
N VAL A 139 2.74 -12.39 0.15
CA VAL A 139 3.92 -12.42 -0.73
C VAL A 139 4.07 -11.11 -1.52
N VAL A 140 2.96 -10.49 -1.89
CA VAL A 140 2.92 -9.19 -2.59
C VAL A 140 1.95 -8.26 -1.86
N VAL A 141 2.39 -7.03 -1.60
CA VAL A 141 1.60 -6.00 -0.92
C VAL A 141 1.44 -4.78 -1.83
N LEU A 142 0.26 -4.16 -1.77
CA LEU A 142 -0.02 -2.84 -2.32
C LEU A 142 -0.27 -1.85 -1.18
N GLU A 143 0.39 -0.70 -1.24
CA GLU A 143 0.09 0.47 -0.43
C GLU A 143 -0.12 1.68 -1.33
N VAL A 144 -1.24 2.38 -1.13
CA VAL A 144 -1.64 3.56 -1.88
C VAL A 144 -1.68 4.75 -0.92
N GLY A 145 -0.83 5.74 -1.17
CA GLY A 145 -0.83 7.03 -0.50
C GLY A 145 -1.54 8.09 -1.34
N ILE A 146 -2.37 8.92 -0.71
CA ILE A 146 -2.92 10.14 -1.32
C ILE A 146 -2.21 11.34 -0.72
N ASN A 147 -1.54 12.14 -1.57
CA ASN A 147 -0.70 13.26 -1.15
C ASN A 147 0.30 12.87 -0.05
N GLU A 148 0.74 11.61 -0.05
CA GLU A 148 1.60 11.05 0.98
C GLU A 148 3.06 11.34 0.64
N THR A 149 3.90 11.44 1.66
CA THR A 149 5.34 11.61 1.41
C THR A 149 5.96 10.30 0.93
N THR A 150 6.93 10.39 0.02
CA THR A 150 7.71 9.22 -0.41
C THR A 150 8.35 8.53 0.79
N GLU A 151 8.86 9.28 1.76
CA GLU A 151 9.47 8.76 2.99
C GLU A 151 8.50 7.89 3.80
N LYS A 152 7.25 8.34 3.99
CA LYS A 152 6.24 7.54 4.70
C LYS A 152 5.85 6.27 3.94
N LEU A 153 5.66 6.35 2.62
CA LEU A 153 5.39 5.16 1.80
C LEU A 153 6.55 4.15 1.81
N CYS A 154 7.79 4.64 1.74
CA CYS A 154 8.98 3.80 1.87
C CYS A 154 9.08 3.17 3.27
N GLY A 155 8.72 3.92 4.31
CA GLY A 155 8.59 3.40 5.67
C GLY A 155 7.59 2.25 5.76
N ASN A 156 6.45 2.34 5.07
CA ASN A 156 5.48 1.24 4.97
C ASN A 156 6.06 0.02 4.25
N ALA A 157 6.71 0.20 3.09
CA ALA A 157 7.36 -0.91 2.39
C ALA A 157 8.42 -1.59 3.27
N ASN A 158 9.21 -0.80 3.98
CA ASN A 158 10.26 -1.31 4.87
C ASN A 158 9.70 -2.13 6.04
N ARG A 159 8.51 -1.76 6.55
CA ARG A 159 7.78 -2.54 7.57
C ARG A 159 7.33 -3.89 7.02
N TRP A 160 6.76 -3.92 5.83
CA TRP A 160 6.35 -5.18 5.20
C TRP A 160 7.53 -6.09 4.90
N LEU A 161 8.57 -5.57 4.23
CA LEU A 161 9.71 -6.38 3.79
C LEU A 161 10.56 -6.92 4.95
N ASN A 162 10.63 -6.23 6.08
CA ASN A 162 11.45 -6.63 7.22
C ASN A 162 10.64 -7.04 8.47
N GLY A 163 9.31 -7.04 8.38
CA GLY A 163 8.42 -7.42 9.48
C GLY A 163 7.61 -8.66 9.19
N SER A 164 7.84 -9.32 8.05
CA SER A 164 7.11 -10.52 7.59
C SER A 164 7.96 -11.78 7.58
N ASP A 165 9.04 -11.84 8.37
CA ASP A 165 10.03 -12.94 8.36
C ASP A 165 10.57 -13.27 6.94
N GLY A 166 10.59 -12.26 6.07
CA GLY A 166 10.98 -12.39 4.69
C GLY A 166 9.91 -12.94 3.75
N ASP A 167 8.70 -13.29 4.20
CA ASP A 167 7.62 -13.80 3.34
C ASP A 167 7.13 -12.76 2.32
N THR A 168 7.03 -11.49 2.71
CA THR A 168 6.74 -10.43 1.74
C THR A 168 7.95 -10.17 0.85
N LYS A 169 7.83 -10.51 -0.44
CA LYS A 169 8.90 -10.38 -1.44
C LYS A 169 8.80 -9.07 -2.23
N LEU A 170 7.59 -8.52 -2.38
CA LEU A 170 7.32 -7.34 -3.20
C LEU A 170 6.34 -6.40 -2.52
N VAL A 171 6.68 -5.11 -2.48
CA VAL A 171 5.74 -4.05 -2.11
C VAL A 171 5.62 -3.07 -3.28
N ILE A 172 4.39 -2.88 -3.74
CA ILE A 172 4.03 -1.89 -4.75
C ILE A 172 3.51 -0.66 -4.01
N LEU A 173 4.21 0.45 -4.18
CA LEU A 173 3.81 1.74 -3.61
C LEU A 173 3.21 2.61 -4.71
N ILE A 174 2.06 3.19 -4.43
CA ILE A 174 1.41 4.15 -5.33
C ILE A 174 1.19 5.44 -4.58
N ASN A 175 1.82 6.51 -5.05
CA ASN A 175 1.52 7.84 -4.55
C ASN A 175 0.66 8.58 -5.58
N VAL A 176 -0.54 8.97 -5.17
CA VAL A 176 -1.44 9.80 -5.97
C VAL A 176 -1.36 11.22 -5.45
N GLN A 177 -0.83 12.13 -6.27
CA GLN A 177 -0.84 13.56 -5.96
C GLN A 177 -2.01 14.24 -6.65
N GLU A 178 -2.87 14.89 -5.86
CA GLU A 178 -3.96 15.69 -6.38
C GLU A 178 -3.45 17.09 -6.77
N ILE A 179 -3.63 17.48 -8.04
CA ILE A 179 -3.28 18.80 -8.52
C ILE A 179 -4.57 19.60 -8.79
N GLY A 180 -5.02 20.38 -7.80
CA GLY A 180 -6.08 21.40 -7.97
C GLY A 180 -7.47 21.03 -7.42
N HIS A 181 -7.75 21.48 -6.19
CA HIS A 181 -8.91 21.12 -5.36
C HIS A 181 -10.32 21.52 -5.87
N LYS A 182 -10.49 22.50 -6.76
CA LYS A 182 -11.81 23.15 -6.94
C LYS A 182 -12.83 22.35 -7.74
N ALA A 183 -12.40 21.48 -8.66
CA ALA A 183 -13.30 20.66 -9.46
C ALA A 183 -13.55 19.28 -8.84
N LEU A 184 -12.67 18.84 -7.94
CA LEU A 184 -12.63 17.46 -7.48
C LEU A 184 -13.86 17.08 -6.67
N ARG A 185 -14.20 17.85 -5.63
CA ARG A 185 -15.35 17.57 -4.76
C ARG A 185 -16.66 17.34 -5.52
N ARG A 186 -16.85 18.02 -6.65
CA ARG A 186 -18.02 17.84 -7.53
C ARG A 186 -17.97 16.50 -8.26
N HIS A 187 -16.80 16.14 -8.82
CA HIS A 187 -16.59 14.86 -9.47
C HIS A 187 -16.69 13.66 -8.51
N ILE A 188 -16.35 13.83 -7.22
CA ILE A 188 -16.56 12.81 -6.17
C ILE A 188 -18.04 12.51 -5.96
N LEU A 189 -18.87 13.56 -5.89
CA LEU A 189 -20.32 13.41 -5.73
C LEU A 189 -20.94 12.78 -6.97
N ASP A 190 -20.45 13.13 -8.16
CA ASP A 190 -20.87 12.52 -9.43
C ASP A 190 -20.44 11.04 -9.53
N TRP A 191 -19.32 10.64 -8.90
CA TRP A 191 -18.85 9.25 -8.84
C TRP A 191 -19.80 8.35 -8.04
N TYR A 192 -20.16 8.76 -6.82
CA TYR A 192 -21.10 8.00 -5.97
C TYR A 192 -22.44 7.72 -6.68
N GLY A 193 -22.85 8.61 -7.59
CA GLY A 193 -24.09 8.46 -8.35
C GLY A 193 -24.00 7.62 -9.64
N SER A 194 -22.84 7.52 -10.30
CA SER A 194 -22.77 7.10 -11.71
C SER A 194 -22.06 5.78 -12.00
N LYS A 195 -21.16 5.30 -11.12
CA LYS A 195 -20.28 4.12 -11.34
C LYS A 195 -19.58 4.06 -12.72
N ASN A 196 -19.50 5.19 -13.44
CA ASN A 196 -18.89 5.29 -14.77
C ASN A 196 -17.78 6.33 -14.69
N ILE A 197 -16.54 5.92 -15.00
CA ILE A 197 -15.37 6.79 -14.83
C ILE A 197 -15.14 7.63 -16.10
N ARG A 198 -15.18 8.95 -15.94
CA ARG A 198 -14.44 9.92 -16.77
C ARG A 198 -13.58 10.76 -15.84
N LEU A 199 -12.28 10.50 -15.81
CA LEU A 199 -11.34 11.28 -15.02
C LEU A 199 -11.18 12.67 -15.65
N HIS A 200 -11.71 13.70 -15.01
CA HIS A 200 -11.50 15.10 -15.37
C HIS A 200 -10.65 15.77 -14.28
N GLY A 201 -9.37 16.04 -14.57
CA GLY A 201 -8.39 16.65 -13.66
C GLY A 201 -6.95 16.37 -14.11
N SER A 202 -5.98 17.07 -13.53
CA SER A 202 -4.56 16.72 -13.65
C SER A 202 -4.14 16.04 -12.36
N PHE A 203 -3.52 14.88 -12.45
CA PHE A 203 -2.95 14.16 -11.31
C PHE A 203 -1.56 13.65 -11.70
N GLU A 204 -0.71 13.48 -10.69
CA GLU A 204 0.60 12.85 -10.85
C GLU A 204 0.56 11.51 -10.14
N LEU A 205 0.96 10.46 -10.86
CA LEU A 205 1.03 9.11 -10.35
C LEU A 205 2.50 8.71 -10.29
N SER A 206 3.00 8.43 -9.09
CA SER A 206 4.29 7.78 -8.91
C SER A 206 4.05 6.34 -8.48
N VAL A 207 4.71 5.40 -9.17
CA VAL A 207 4.68 3.97 -8.82
C VAL A 207 6.11 3.58 -8.50
N ASP A 208 6.34 3.22 -7.24
CA ASP A 208 7.65 2.74 -6.77
C ASP A 208 7.55 1.24 -6.47
N LEU A 209 8.49 0.47 -7.02
CA LEU A 209 8.55 -0.98 -6.82
C LEU A 209 9.73 -1.31 -5.90
N TRP A 210 9.42 -1.93 -4.77
CA TRP A 210 10.38 -2.34 -3.76
C TRP A 210 10.44 -3.86 -3.66
N TYR A 211 11.65 -4.42 -3.82
CA TYR A 211 11.88 -5.86 -3.83
C TYR A 211 12.93 -6.25 -2.80
N SER A 212 12.75 -7.41 -2.17
CA SER A 212 13.72 -8.04 -1.27
C SER A 212 13.92 -9.51 -1.66
N ASP A 213 15.18 -9.93 -1.77
CA ASP A 213 15.59 -11.33 -2.00
C ASP A 213 16.14 -12.01 -0.73
N GLY A 214 16.05 -11.33 0.41
CA GLY A 214 16.61 -11.79 1.69
C GLY A 214 18.08 -11.43 1.94
N VAL A 215 18.81 -10.91 0.94
CA VAL A 215 20.21 -10.46 1.07
C VAL A 215 20.33 -8.94 0.95
N GLY A 216 19.41 -8.29 0.22
CA GLY A 216 19.33 -6.84 0.13
C GLY A 216 17.95 -6.33 -0.28
N GLN A 217 17.75 -5.02 -0.15
CA GLN A 217 16.56 -4.31 -0.66
C GLN A 217 16.97 -3.46 -1.85
N CYS A 218 16.23 -3.52 -2.94
CA CYS A 218 16.44 -2.65 -4.09
C CYS A 218 15.17 -1.87 -4.45
N ILE A 219 15.36 -0.61 -4.81
CA ILE A 219 14.34 0.20 -5.46
C ILE A 219 14.56 0.03 -6.96
N LEU A 220 13.55 -0.49 -7.67
CA LEU A 220 13.55 -0.53 -9.14
C LEU A 220 13.27 0.87 -9.69
N ASN A 221 14.16 1.82 -9.40
CA ASN A 221 13.99 3.24 -9.68
C ASN A 221 14.23 3.60 -11.16
N LYS A 222 14.61 2.62 -11.99
CA LYS A 222 15.24 2.86 -13.29
C LYS A 222 14.78 1.90 -14.39
N ALA A 223 13.47 1.75 -14.57
CA ALA A 223 12.96 1.50 -15.90
C ALA A 223 12.67 2.86 -16.53
N ALA A 224 13.50 3.32 -17.45
CA ALA A 224 13.13 4.46 -18.29
C ALA A 224 11.93 4.01 -19.15
N PHE A 225 10.73 4.38 -18.72
CA PHE A 225 9.47 4.05 -19.38
C PHE A 225 9.34 4.87 -20.67
N SER A 226 10.02 4.43 -21.74
CA SER A 226 9.64 4.85 -23.08
C SER A 226 8.45 4.00 -23.54
N ARG A 227 7.62 4.54 -24.44
CA ARG A 227 6.45 3.86 -25.01
C ARG A 227 6.80 2.53 -25.72
N ASP A 228 8.09 2.28 -25.94
CA ASP A 228 8.64 1.18 -26.74
C ASP A 228 9.50 0.20 -25.91
N ASN A 229 9.68 0.42 -24.59
CA ASN A 229 10.45 -0.47 -23.72
C ASN A 229 9.51 -1.22 -22.76
N LEU A 230 9.21 -2.48 -23.10
CA LEU A 230 8.50 -3.43 -22.24
C LEU A 230 9.40 -3.88 -21.08
N ILE A 231 8.80 -4.06 -19.90
CA ILE A 231 9.50 -4.66 -18.76
C ILE A 231 9.57 -6.15 -18.97
N ASP A 232 10.76 -6.63 -19.31
CA ASP A 232 11.11 -8.03 -19.17
C ASP A 232 11.56 -8.26 -17.71
N LEU A 233 10.74 -8.98 -16.94
CA LEU A 233 11.07 -9.37 -15.57
C LEU A 233 12.35 -10.24 -15.50
N MET A 234 12.86 -10.75 -16.62
CA MET A 234 14.19 -11.37 -16.69
C MET A 234 15.34 -10.38 -16.60
N ILE A 235 15.17 -9.11 -17.01
CA ILE A 235 16.22 -8.08 -16.95
C ILE A 235 16.56 -7.73 -15.49
N ILE A 236 15.65 -7.98 -14.53
CA ILE A 236 15.92 -7.84 -13.09
C ILE A 236 17.12 -8.72 -12.66
N ASN A 237 17.42 -9.82 -13.36
CA ASN A 237 18.60 -10.64 -13.09
C ASN A 237 19.93 -10.02 -13.59
N ASP A 238 19.89 -9.07 -14.53
CA ASP A 238 21.06 -8.49 -15.19
C ASP A 238 21.26 -6.99 -14.89
N VAL A 239 20.40 -6.37 -14.06
CA VAL A 239 20.66 -5.03 -13.54
C VAL A 239 21.78 -5.17 -12.50
N PRO A 240 22.92 -4.47 -12.66
CA PRO A 240 23.97 -4.47 -11.64
C PRO A 240 23.35 -3.97 -10.33
N ILE A 241 23.37 -4.83 -9.31
CA ILE A 241 23.00 -4.47 -7.95
C ILE A 241 24.11 -3.55 -7.46
N ASP A 242 23.93 -2.25 -7.62
CA ASP A 242 24.78 -1.29 -6.93
C ASP A 242 24.53 -1.46 -5.43
N THR A 243 25.53 -2.00 -4.73
CA THR A 243 25.54 -2.06 -3.27
C THR A 243 25.17 -0.69 -2.70
N PRO A 244 24.32 -0.60 -1.65
CA PRO A 244 23.95 0.68 -1.08
C PRO A 244 25.22 1.41 -0.64
N SER A 245 25.55 2.50 -1.34
CA SER A 245 26.56 3.43 -0.87
C SER A 245 26.02 4.08 0.41
N PRO A 246 26.85 4.31 1.44
CA PRO A 246 26.42 5.06 2.62
C PRO A 246 26.09 6.49 2.15
N GLY A 247 24.80 6.75 1.97
CA GLY A 247 24.29 7.98 1.35
C GLY A 247 23.52 7.78 0.05
N CYS A 248 22.67 6.75 -0.06
CA CYS A 248 21.65 6.68 -1.13
C CYS A 248 20.85 7.98 -1.20
N GLN A 249 21.21 8.85 -2.14
CA GLN A 249 20.38 9.96 -2.55
C GLN A 249 19.23 9.40 -3.39
N LEU A 250 18.01 9.55 -2.89
CA LEU A 250 16.78 9.28 -3.65
C LEU A 250 16.77 10.16 -4.91
N GLY A 251 16.82 9.53 -6.09
CA GLY A 251 16.42 10.17 -7.33
C GLY A 251 14.91 9.99 -7.52
N ILE A 252 14.12 10.99 -7.14
CA ILE A 252 12.68 11.02 -7.43
C ILE A 252 12.51 11.52 -8.87
N TRP A 253 11.97 10.68 -9.75
CA TRP A 253 11.63 11.07 -11.13
C TRP A 253 10.13 10.99 -11.35
N ARG A 254 9.57 12.11 -11.79
CA ARG A 254 8.13 12.36 -11.95
C ARG A 254 7.67 11.97 -13.34
N TRP A 255 6.58 11.21 -13.43
CA TRP A 255 5.99 10.84 -14.71
C TRP A 255 4.48 11.17 -14.74
N HIS A 256 4.03 11.76 -15.85
CA HIS A 256 2.60 11.84 -16.16
C HIS A 256 2.22 10.67 -17.05
N LEU A 257 1.87 9.54 -16.45
CA LEU A 257 1.28 8.41 -17.18
C LEU A 257 -0.17 8.18 -16.76
N SER A 258 -0.98 7.73 -17.71
CA SER A 258 -2.25 7.10 -17.38
C SER A 258 -1.95 5.75 -16.74
N LEU A 259 -2.61 5.44 -15.60
CA LEU A 259 -2.39 4.24 -14.79
C LEU A 259 -2.50 2.95 -15.63
N LYS A 260 -3.41 2.95 -16.61
CA LYS A 260 -3.62 1.86 -17.56
C LYS A 260 -2.41 1.60 -18.48
N THR A 261 -1.68 2.65 -18.85
CA THR A 261 -0.48 2.56 -19.69
C THR A 261 0.74 2.06 -18.92
N ALA A 262 0.91 2.50 -17.67
CA ALA A 262 2.01 2.04 -16.82
C ALA A 262 1.90 0.54 -16.52
N LEU A 263 0.69 0.05 -16.23
CA LEU A 263 0.47 -1.37 -15.92
C LEU A 263 0.46 -2.27 -17.17
N PHE A 264 0.00 -1.77 -18.32
CA PHE A 264 0.09 -2.52 -19.59
C PHE A 264 1.55 -2.80 -20.00
N VAL A 265 2.46 -1.87 -19.71
CA VAL A 265 3.91 -2.02 -19.96
C VAL A 265 4.57 -3.04 -19.03
N LEU A 266 4.05 -3.20 -17.81
CA LEU A 266 4.55 -4.15 -16.81
C LEU A 266 4.13 -5.61 -17.07
N PHE A 267 3.01 -5.85 -17.76
CA PHE A 267 2.38 -7.19 -17.76
C PHE A 267 1.91 -7.72 -19.14
N SER A 268 2.40 -7.17 -20.26
CA SER A 268 1.97 -7.58 -21.60
C SER A 268 2.08 -9.10 -21.87
N PRO A 269 1.04 -9.75 -22.43
CA PRO A 269 0.95 -11.21 -22.60
C PRO A 269 1.74 -11.81 -23.77
N GLU A 270 2.42 -11.01 -24.61
CA GLU A 270 3.09 -11.50 -25.84
C GLU A 270 4.52 -12.04 -25.63
N LEU A 271 5.03 -12.11 -24.40
CA LEU A 271 6.40 -12.57 -24.12
C LEU A 271 6.41 -13.98 -23.53
N ARG A 272 6.69 -14.98 -24.37
CA ARG A 272 7.04 -16.35 -23.94
C ARG A 272 8.46 -16.35 -23.38
N LEU A 273 8.63 -16.69 -22.10
CA LEU A 273 9.91 -16.61 -21.38
C LEU A 273 10.27 -17.95 -20.68
N PRO A 274 11.45 -18.55 -20.94
CA PRO A 274 11.87 -19.85 -20.38
C PRO A 274 12.70 -19.82 -19.07
N GLY A 275 12.68 -18.74 -18.27
CA GLY A 275 13.70 -18.49 -17.23
C GLY A 275 13.23 -18.34 -15.78
N LEU A 276 11.93 -18.46 -15.50
CA LEU A 276 11.38 -18.20 -14.15
C LEU A 276 11.75 -19.26 -13.07
N LYS A 277 12.51 -20.31 -13.42
CA LYS A 277 12.83 -21.42 -12.52
C LYS A 277 13.87 -21.12 -11.44
N ARG A 278 14.64 -20.02 -11.52
CA ARG A 278 15.68 -19.71 -10.52
C ARG A 278 15.23 -18.77 -9.39
N LEU A 279 14.16 -18.01 -9.58
CA LEU A 279 13.68 -17.05 -8.57
C LEU A 279 12.81 -17.69 -7.46
N LEU A 280 12.44 -18.97 -7.63
CA LEU A 280 11.44 -19.66 -6.80
C LEU A 280 11.96 -20.98 -6.21
N LEU A 281 13.27 -21.21 -6.25
CA LEU A 281 13.94 -22.40 -5.69
C LEU A 281 15.13 -22.04 -4.77
N ALA A 282 15.19 -20.79 -4.30
CA ALA A 282 16.15 -20.33 -3.29
C ALA A 282 15.40 -20.03 -1.99
#